data_AF-A0A0X3PSU0-F1
#
_entry.id   AF-A0A0X3PSU0-F1
#
_cell.length_a   1.000
_cell.length_b   1.000
_cell.length_c   1.000
_cell.angle_alpha   90.00
_cell.angle_beta   90.00
_cell.angle_gamma   90.00
#
_symmetry.space_group_name_H-M   'P 1'
#
loop_
_entity.id
_entity.type
_entity.pdbx_description
1 polymer ?
#
loop_
_entity_poly.entity_id
_entity_poly.type
_entity_poly.pdbx_seq_one_letter_code
_entity_poly.pdbx_strand_id
1 'polypeptide(L)'
;MNAAAPVMNLLQAVDSAITMPKKALEEFSNVSDSTKERVKSLQVLHKQRAAMQMEFQKELYALEFKYSKLYATSYQQQRNIVYERSLTEEEEENTKVVKGVGDGNSKITSGCPKSLNIAGIPNYWLTVFRNCPITSSLLTENDAAVLEYLVDIKCSFSKKLSSPV
;
A
#
# COMPACT_ATOMS: atom_id res chain seq x y z
N MET A 1 -10.53 9.54 -8.87
CA MET A 1 -11.56 8.72 -8.21
C MET A 1 -10.90 7.85 -7.15
N ASN A 2 -11.47 7.89 -5.96
CA ASN A 2 -11.22 7.08 -4.75
C ASN A 2 -9.85 7.14 -4.07
N ALA A 3 -9.87 7.95 -3.00
CA ALA A 3 -9.18 7.70 -1.75
C ALA A 3 -9.10 6.20 -1.44
N ALA A 4 -7.91 5.75 -1.02
CA ALA A 4 -7.59 4.45 -0.44
C ALA A 4 -8.82 3.57 -0.17
N ALA A 5 -9.32 2.90 -1.21
CA ALA A 5 -10.26 1.83 -1.01
C ALA A 5 -9.46 0.76 -0.24
N PRO A 6 -9.89 0.34 0.96
CA PRO A 6 -9.30 -0.84 1.57
C PRO A 6 -9.42 -1.92 0.51
N VAL A 7 -8.33 -2.63 0.22
CA VAL A 7 -8.33 -3.76 -0.70
C VAL A 7 -9.49 -4.65 -0.26
N MET A 8 -10.63 -4.56 -0.96
CA MET A 8 -11.81 -5.33 -0.64
C MET A 8 -11.41 -6.77 -0.93
N ASN A 9 -11.01 -7.47 0.11
CA ASN A 9 -10.73 -8.89 0.01
C ASN A 9 -12.00 -9.55 -0.54
N LEU A 10 -11.85 -10.56 -1.40
CA LEU A 10 -12.96 -11.35 -1.93
C LEU A 10 -13.95 -11.74 -0.82
N LEU A 11 -13.44 -12.04 0.38
CA LEU A 11 -14.25 -12.35 1.55
C LEU A 11 -15.15 -11.19 2.01
N GLN A 12 -14.66 -9.95 1.96
CA GLN A 12 -15.40 -8.74 2.36
C GLN A 12 -16.42 -8.32 1.29
N ALA A 13 -16.09 -8.52 0.01
CA ALA A 13 -17.04 -8.39 -1.10
C ALA A 13 -18.16 -9.44 -1.02
N VAL A 14 -17.80 -10.68 -0.70
CA VAL A 14 -18.75 -11.78 -0.51
C VAL A 14 -19.61 -11.56 0.74
N ASP A 15 -19.06 -11.16 1.88
CA ASP A 15 -19.85 -10.85 3.08
C ASP A 15 -20.78 -9.63 2.87
N SER A 16 -20.35 -8.61 2.11
CA SER A 16 -21.21 -7.50 1.72
C SER A 16 -22.32 -7.92 0.74
N ALA A 17 -22.05 -8.86 -0.17
CA ALA A 17 -23.06 -9.38 -1.10
C ALA A 17 -24.06 -10.33 -0.42
N ILE A 18 -23.60 -11.11 0.57
CA ILE A 18 -24.45 -12.03 1.32
C ILE A 18 -25.23 -11.34 2.43
N THR A 19 -24.73 -10.22 2.98
CA THR A 19 -25.52 -9.31 3.81
C THR A 19 -26.57 -8.66 2.91
N MET A 20 -27.64 -9.42 2.64
CA MET A 20 -28.59 -9.12 1.58
C MET A 20 -29.11 -7.69 1.74
N PRO A 21 -29.03 -6.84 0.69
CA PRO A 21 -29.66 -5.53 0.75
C PRO A 21 -31.15 -5.70 1.02
N LYS A 22 -31.75 -4.76 1.77
CA LYS A 22 -33.19 -4.82 2.17
C LYS A 22 -34.12 -5.22 1.02
N LYS A 23 -33.81 -4.75 -0.19
CA LYS A 23 -34.53 -5.06 -1.43
C LYS A 23 -34.54 -6.56 -1.79
N ALA A 24 -33.42 -7.27 -1.62
CA ALA A 24 -33.37 -8.72 -1.82
C ALA A 24 -34.14 -9.47 -0.72
N LEU A 25 -34.16 -8.95 0.51
CA LEU A 25 -34.96 -9.52 1.60
C LEU A 25 -36.47 -9.44 1.33
N GLU A 26 -36.93 -8.38 0.64
CA GLU A 26 -38.32 -8.24 0.19
C GLU A 26 -38.69 -9.25 -0.90
N GLU A 27 -37.76 -9.66 -1.77
CA GLU A 27 -37.98 -10.75 -2.73
C GLU A 27 -38.22 -12.08 -2.00
N PHE A 28 -37.58 -12.28 -0.84
CA PHE A 28 -37.79 -13.45 0.01
C PHE A 28 -39.03 -13.37 0.93
N SER A 29 -39.77 -12.25 0.92
CA SER A 29 -40.99 -12.10 1.73
C SER A 29 -42.15 -12.97 1.24
N ASN A 30 -42.18 -13.27 -0.07
CA ASN A 30 -43.20 -14.08 -0.74
C ASN A 30 -42.89 -15.58 -0.78
N VAL A 31 -41.79 -16.05 -0.16
CA VAL A 31 -41.44 -17.47 -0.10
C VAL A 31 -42.02 -18.14 1.14
N SER A 32 -42.04 -19.47 1.14
CA SER A 32 -42.55 -20.28 2.26
C SER A 32 -41.86 -19.96 3.59
N ASP A 33 -42.57 -20.14 4.70
CA ASP A 33 -42.05 -19.85 6.04
C ASP A 33 -40.81 -20.70 6.37
N SER A 34 -40.76 -21.95 5.89
CA SER A 34 -39.56 -22.80 5.98
C SER A 34 -38.34 -22.17 5.31
N THR A 35 -38.51 -21.46 4.19
CA THR A 35 -37.42 -20.76 3.51
C THR A 35 -36.97 -19.53 4.32
N LYS A 36 -37.92 -18.79 4.91
CA LYS A 36 -37.62 -17.63 5.76
C LYS A 36 -36.82 -18.03 7.01
N GLU A 37 -37.13 -19.16 7.63
CA GLU A 37 -36.36 -19.69 8.76
C GLU A 37 -34.92 -20.04 8.37
N ARG A 38 -34.72 -20.68 7.21
CA ARG A 38 -33.37 -20.99 6.70
C ARG A 38 -32.56 -19.72 6.44
N VAL A 39 -33.17 -18.68 5.86
CA VAL A 39 -32.52 -17.38 5.64
C VAL A 39 -32.11 -16.73 6.97
N LYS A 40 -32.97 -16.77 7.99
CA LYS A 40 -32.62 -16.26 9.33
C LYS A 40 -31.43 -17.00 9.94
N SER A 41 -31.40 -18.32 9.84
CA SER A 41 -30.28 -19.14 10.32
C SER A 41 -28.97 -18.79 9.59
N LEU A 42 -29.01 -18.59 8.27
CA LEU A 42 -27.85 -18.13 7.50
C LEU A 42 -27.37 -16.75 7.96
N GLN A 43 -28.27 -15.79 8.18
CA GLN A 43 -27.91 -14.45 8.67
C GLN A 43 -27.15 -14.50 10.01
N VAL A 44 -27.52 -15.41 10.91
CA VAL A 44 -26.80 -15.61 12.17
C VAL A 44 -25.36 -16.05 11.92
N LEU A 45 -25.15 -17.01 11.01
CA LEU A 45 -23.81 -17.47 10.63
C LEU A 45 -22.96 -16.35 9.99
N HIS A 46 -23.58 -15.50 9.16
CA HIS A 46 -22.88 -14.35 8.57
C HIS A 46 -22.45 -13.33 9.61
N LYS A 47 -23.31 -13.03 10.61
CA LYS A 47 -22.93 -12.16 11.74
C LYS A 47 -21.75 -12.73 12.53
N GLN A 48 -21.75 -14.05 12.77
CA GLN A 48 -20.64 -14.71 13.44
C GLN A 48 -19.33 -14.61 12.63
N ARG A 49 -19.40 -14.82 11.32
CA ARG A 49 -18.24 -14.64 10.43
C ARG A 49 -17.74 -13.20 10.43
N ALA A 50 -18.62 -12.21 10.32
CA ALA A 50 -18.25 -10.81 10.34
C ALA A 50 -17.55 -10.42 11.65
N ALA A 51 -17.98 -10.98 12.79
CA ALA A 51 -17.32 -10.77 14.07
C ALA A 51 -15.89 -11.35 14.09
N MET A 52 -15.70 -12.58 13.58
CA MET A 52 -14.36 -13.18 13.44
C MET A 52 -13.47 -12.39 12.49
N GLN A 53 -14.03 -11.92 11.36
CA GLN A 53 -13.31 -11.10 10.39
C GLN A 53 -12.87 -9.77 11.01
N MET A 54 -13.69 -9.15 11.86
CA MET A 54 -13.33 -7.93 12.56
C MET A 54 -12.11 -8.14 13.47
N GLU A 55 -12.05 -9.27 14.17
CA GLU A 55 -10.90 -9.59 15.03
C GLU A 55 -9.64 -9.84 14.20
N PHE A 56 -9.76 -10.59 13.09
CA PHE A 56 -8.67 -10.78 12.13
C PHE A 56 -8.12 -9.43 11.62
N GLN A 57 -9.00 -8.49 11.26
CA GLN A 57 -8.57 -7.17 10.78
C GLN A 57 -7.85 -6.35 11.86
N LYS A 58 -8.24 -6.48 13.14
CA LYS A 58 -7.52 -5.84 14.24
C LYS A 58 -6.12 -6.42 14.41
N GLU A 59 -5.99 -7.74 14.37
CA GLU A 59 -4.69 -8.42 14.48
C GLU A 59 -3.79 -8.08 13.30
N LEU A 60 -4.33 -8.09 12.08
CA LEU A 60 -3.61 -7.69 10.87
C LEU A 60 -3.13 -6.25 10.98
N TYR A 61 -4.00 -5.32 11.40
CA TYR A 61 -3.62 -3.92 11.60
C TYR A 61 -2.51 -3.76 12.65
N ALA A 62 -2.60 -4.48 13.77
CA ALA A 62 -1.57 -4.46 14.81
C ALA A 62 -0.22 -4.98 14.27
N LEU A 63 -0.26 -5.99 13.41
CA LEU A 63 0.91 -6.54 12.74
C LEU A 63 1.52 -5.53 11.75
N GLU A 64 0.71 -4.95 10.86
CA GLU A 64 1.14 -3.91 9.93
C GLU A 64 1.74 -2.72 10.68
N PHE A 65 1.10 -2.27 11.75
CA PHE A 65 1.59 -1.20 12.60
C PHE A 65 2.96 -1.53 13.22
N LYS A 66 3.13 -2.75 13.75
CA LYS A 66 4.43 -3.21 14.28
C LYS A 66 5.52 -3.12 13.22
N TYR A 67 5.28 -3.68 12.02
CA TYR A 67 6.28 -3.71 10.96
C TYR A 67 6.53 -2.34 10.34
N SER A 68 5.53 -1.45 10.30
CA SER A 68 5.71 -0.07 9.85
C SER A 68 6.80 0.68 10.63
N LYS A 69 6.88 0.42 11.95
CA LYS A 69 7.92 0.99 12.81
C LYS A 69 9.29 0.40 12.53
N LEU A 70 9.35 -0.89 12.20
CA LEU A 70 10.60 -1.57 11.86
C LEU A 70 11.15 -1.08 10.52
N TYR A 71 10.27 -0.84 9.53
CA TYR A 71 10.67 -0.29 8.23
C TYR A 71 11.06 1.19 8.29
N ALA A 72 10.64 1.93 9.31
CA ALA A 72 10.91 3.37 9.43
C ALA A 72 12.41 3.71 9.34
N THR A 73 13.27 2.90 9.96
CA THR A 73 14.74 3.08 9.91
C THR A 73 15.26 2.95 8.48
N SER A 74 14.85 1.89 7.77
CA SER A 74 15.28 1.67 6.38
C SER A 74 14.76 2.74 5.43
N TYR A 75 13.53 3.24 5.63
CA TYR A 75 13.01 4.36 4.84
C TYR A 75 13.77 5.67 5.10
N GLN A 76 14.18 5.91 6.35
CA GLN A 76 15.01 7.06 6.68
C GLN A 76 16.39 6.96 6.02
N GLN A 77 17.02 5.79 6.02
CA GLN A 77 18.29 5.55 5.32
C GLN A 77 18.14 5.74 3.80
N GLN A 78 17.08 5.20 3.21
CA GLN A 78 16.78 5.39 1.78
C GLN A 78 16.63 6.88 1.44
N ARG A 79 15.89 7.64 2.26
CA ARG A 79 15.74 9.08 2.08
C ARG A 79 17.09 9.81 2.14
N ASN A 80 17.94 9.44 3.10
CA ASN A 80 19.27 10.03 3.23
C ASN A 80 20.11 9.75 1.98
N ILE A 81 20.06 8.54 1.41
CA ILE A 81 20.78 8.20 0.18
C ILE A 81 20.21 8.96 -1.03
N VAL A 82 18.88 9.09 -1.12
CA VAL A 82 18.21 9.68 -2.29
C VAL A 82 18.38 11.21 -2.36
N TYR A 83 18.37 11.91 -1.23
CA TYR A 83 18.37 13.39 -1.22
C TYR A 83 19.61 14.01 -0.55
N GLU A 84 20.41 13.20 0.13
CA GLU A 84 21.66 13.51 0.84
C GLU A 84 21.67 14.69 1.82
N ARG A 85 21.80 14.32 3.10
CA ARG A 85 22.63 15.01 4.10
C ARG A 85 23.80 14.05 4.36
N SER A 86 25.06 14.49 4.22
CA SER A 86 26.26 13.63 4.26
C SER A 86 26.15 12.46 5.23
N LEU A 87 26.25 11.24 4.71
CA LEU A 87 26.34 10.01 5.50
C LEU A 87 27.64 10.06 6.32
N THR A 88 27.56 9.80 7.62
CA THR A 88 28.74 9.57 8.46
C THR A 88 29.32 8.19 8.14
N GLU A 89 30.65 8.04 8.22
CA GLU A 89 31.44 6.88 7.80
C GLU A 89 30.96 5.52 8.35
N GLU A 90 30.19 5.51 9.44
CA GLU A 90 29.61 4.31 10.07
C GLU A 90 28.45 3.68 9.27
N GLU A 91 27.75 4.41 8.40
CA GLU A 91 26.58 3.89 7.64
C GLU A 91 26.97 3.25 6.29
N GLU A 92 28.19 3.49 5.79
CA GLU A 92 28.66 2.94 4.50
C GLU A 92 28.91 1.42 4.55
N GLU A 93 29.33 0.88 5.71
CA GLU A 93 29.71 -0.53 5.82
C GLU A 93 28.52 -1.48 5.59
N ASN A 94 27.30 -1.05 5.96
CA ASN A 94 26.09 -1.86 5.82
C ASN A 94 25.57 -1.96 4.37
N THR A 95 25.99 -1.08 3.46
CA THR A 95 25.54 -1.06 2.05
C THR A 95 26.35 -1.98 1.14
N LYS A 96 27.53 -2.45 1.57
CA LYS A 96 28.41 -3.31 0.76
C LYS A 96 27.91 -4.75 0.62
N VAL A 97 26.89 -5.16 1.38
CA VAL A 97 26.39 -6.55 1.42
C VAL A 97 25.41 -6.88 0.28
N VAL A 98 24.87 -5.90 -0.46
CA VAL A 98 23.86 -6.12 -1.51
C VAL A 98 24.42 -5.95 -2.93
N LYS A 99 25.64 -6.41 -3.19
CA LYS A 99 26.13 -6.65 -4.58
C LYS A 99 26.14 -8.14 -4.86
N GLY A 100 24.98 -8.70 -5.19
CA GLY A 100 24.92 -10.14 -5.44
C GLY A 100 23.59 -10.73 -5.85
N VAL A 101 22.73 -10.05 -6.63
CA VAL A 101 21.67 -10.73 -7.40
C VAL A 101 21.36 -9.94 -8.68
N GLY A 102 21.75 -10.50 -9.85
CA GLY A 102 21.21 -10.34 -11.23
C GLY A 102 20.95 -8.92 -11.81
N ASP A 103 21.20 -8.60 -13.07
CA ASP A 103 21.40 -9.38 -14.29
C ASP A 103 22.06 -8.45 -15.34
N GLY A 104 22.70 -9.04 -16.34
CA GLY A 104 23.55 -8.35 -17.30
C GLY A 104 22.82 -7.46 -18.30
N ASN A 105 23.64 -6.59 -18.92
CA ASN A 105 23.41 -5.85 -20.16
C ASN A 105 22.87 -4.41 -20.05
N SER A 106 23.78 -3.44 -19.91
CA SER A 106 23.86 -2.33 -20.86
C SER A 106 25.20 -1.59 -20.73
N LYS A 107 26.04 -1.69 -21.77
CA LYS A 107 27.13 -0.74 -22.00
C LYS A 107 26.49 0.60 -22.35
N ILE A 108 26.56 1.57 -21.45
CA ILE A 108 26.41 2.98 -21.82
C ILE A 108 27.78 3.64 -21.60
N THR A 109 28.47 3.83 -22.71
CA THR A 109 29.53 4.81 -22.87
C THR A 109 28.93 6.21 -22.83
N SER A 110 29.39 7.08 -21.94
CA SER A 110 29.45 8.52 -22.22
C SER A 110 30.17 9.23 -21.07
N GLY A 111 31.24 9.94 -21.41
CA GLY A 111 31.99 10.77 -20.47
C GLY A 111 31.08 11.78 -19.79
N CYS A 112 31.10 11.79 -18.46
CA CYS A 112 30.55 12.89 -17.67
C CYS A 112 31.73 13.78 -17.25
N PRO A 113 31.71 15.10 -17.56
CA PRO A 113 32.70 16.04 -17.03
C PRO A 113 32.70 16.00 -15.51
N LYS A 114 33.88 15.92 -14.91
CA LYS A 114 34.08 16.11 -13.46
C LYS A 114 33.75 17.57 -13.11
N SER A 115 32.48 17.89 -12.86
CA SER A 115 32.10 19.12 -12.16
C SER A 115 30.62 19.11 -11.81
N LEU A 116 30.35 18.84 -10.53
CA LEU A 116 29.34 19.43 -9.65
C LEU A 116 29.00 18.35 -8.60
N ASN A 117 29.10 18.72 -7.32
CA ASN A 117 28.57 17.94 -6.21
C ASN A 117 27.06 17.73 -6.43
N ILE A 118 26.67 16.72 -7.22
CA ILE A 118 25.28 16.30 -7.31
C ILE A 118 25.08 15.36 -6.13
N ALA A 119 24.76 15.95 -4.98
CA ALA A 119 24.40 15.23 -3.79
C ALA A 119 23.06 14.50 -4.03
N GLY A 120 22.97 13.22 -3.70
CA GLY A 120 21.78 12.37 -3.89
C GLY A 120 21.52 11.85 -5.33
N ILE A 121 20.31 11.34 -5.56
CA ILE A 121 19.84 10.73 -6.82
C ILE A 121 18.77 11.63 -7.48
N PRO A 122 19.11 12.34 -8.57
CA PRO A 122 18.15 13.21 -9.27
C PRO A 122 16.94 12.44 -9.80
N ASN A 123 15.75 13.07 -9.73
CA ASN A 123 14.50 12.55 -10.31
C ASN A 123 14.11 11.14 -9.84
N TYR A 124 14.55 10.74 -8.64
CA TYR A 124 14.33 9.40 -8.11
C TYR A 124 12.83 9.03 -8.11
N TRP A 125 11.99 9.81 -7.44
CA TRP A 125 10.55 9.50 -7.34
C TRP A 125 9.80 9.62 -8.67
N LEU A 126 10.16 10.59 -9.52
CA LEU A 126 9.60 10.68 -10.88
C LEU A 126 9.89 9.40 -11.68
N THR A 127 11.12 8.90 -11.60
CA THR A 127 11.53 7.65 -12.24
C THR A 127 10.77 6.46 -11.66
N VAL A 128 10.64 6.38 -10.34
CA VAL A 128 9.87 5.32 -9.66
C VAL A 128 8.41 5.32 -10.15
N PHE A 129 7.75 6.47 -10.16
CA PHE A 129 6.34 6.55 -10.55
C PHE A 129 6.09 6.28 -12.03
N ARG A 130 7.00 6.67 -12.92
CA ARG A 130 6.91 6.32 -14.35
C ARG A 130 7.02 4.82 -14.61
N ASN A 131 7.78 4.10 -13.78
CA ASN A 131 7.95 2.65 -13.90
C ASN A 131 6.89 1.84 -13.14
N CYS A 132 6.09 2.46 -12.28
CA CYS A 132 5.02 1.78 -11.56
C CYS A 132 3.74 1.74 -12.43
N PRO A 133 3.18 0.54 -12.74
CA PRO A 133 2.04 0.41 -13.66
C PRO A 133 0.78 1.18 -13.25
N ILE A 134 0.60 1.38 -11.94
CA ILE A 134 -0.57 2.07 -11.41
C ILE A 134 -0.41 3.58 -11.60
N THR A 135 0.75 4.13 -11.23
CA THR A 135 0.98 5.57 -11.22
C THR A 135 1.38 6.14 -12.58
N SER A 136 1.99 5.34 -13.46
CA SER A 136 2.44 5.81 -14.77
C SER A 136 1.29 6.36 -15.63
N SER A 137 0.13 5.71 -15.56
CA SER A 137 -1.09 6.15 -16.25
C SER A 137 -1.71 7.43 -15.68
N LEU A 138 -1.33 7.82 -14.46
CA LEU A 138 -1.83 9.01 -13.77
C LEU A 138 -0.93 10.23 -13.96
N LEU A 139 0.30 10.04 -14.45
CA LEU A 139 1.27 11.12 -14.64
C LEU A 139 1.09 11.81 -15.99
N THR A 140 1.01 13.12 -15.96
CA THR A 140 1.08 14.00 -17.14
C THR A 140 2.45 14.65 -17.26
N GLU A 141 2.74 15.27 -18.40
CA GLU A 141 4.00 16.01 -18.62
C GLU A 141 4.17 17.18 -17.65
N ASN A 142 3.05 17.80 -17.23
CA ASN A 142 3.05 18.90 -16.28
C ASN A 142 3.43 18.46 -14.85
N ASP A 143 3.11 17.21 -14.49
CA ASP A 143 3.42 16.67 -13.16
C ASP A 143 4.91 16.41 -12.97
N ALA A 144 5.65 16.21 -14.07
CA ALA A 144 7.09 15.93 -14.03
C ALA A 144 7.84 17.05 -13.30
N ALA A 145 7.59 18.31 -13.65
CA ALA A 145 8.24 19.47 -13.05
C ALA A 145 7.96 19.60 -11.54
N VAL A 146 6.78 19.18 -11.08
CA VAL A 146 6.42 19.21 -9.65
C VAL A 146 7.11 18.07 -8.91
N LEU A 147 7.19 16.89 -9.53
CA LEU A 147 7.80 15.70 -8.94
C LEU A 147 9.32 15.78 -8.80
N GLU A 148 9.99 16.69 -9.49
CA GLU A 148 11.42 16.99 -9.26
C GLU A 148 11.68 17.48 -7.84
N TYR A 149 10.71 18.15 -7.22
CA TYR A 149 10.80 18.65 -5.84
C TYR A 149 10.41 17.61 -4.78
N LEU A 150 9.97 16.41 -5.19
CA LEU A 150 9.53 15.39 -4.25
C LEU A 150 10.74 14.75 -3.57
N VAL A 151 10.84 14.95 -2.26
CA VAL A 151 11.95 14.45 -1.43
C VAL A 151 11.67 13.03 -0.91
N ASP A 152 10.46 12.80 -0.41
CA ASP A 152 10.15 11.61 0.38
C ASP A 152 8.63 11.37 0.43
N ILE A 153 8.24 10.12 0.63
CA ILE A 153 6.85 9.68 0.76
C ILE A 153 6.74 8.83 2.03
N LYS A 154 5.91 9.26 2.98
CA LYS A 154 5.71 8.55 4.25
C LYS A 154 4.28 8.07 4.39
N CYS A 155 4.14 6.84 4.89
CA CYS A 155 2.86 6.30 5.35
C CYS A 155 2.85 6.30 6.88
N SER A 156 1.75 6.75 7.49
CA SER A 156 1.56 6.76 8.93
C SER A 156 0.27 6.07 9.32
N PHE A 157 0.33 5.25 10.36
CA PHE A 157 -0.80 4.51 10.89
C PHE A 157 -1.58 5.37 11.90
N SER A 158 -2.88 5.53 11.69
CA SER A 158 -3.76 6.29 12.58
C SER A 158 -4.25 5.42 13.74
N LYS A 159 -4.18 5.90 14.99
CA LYS A 159 -4.62 5.14 16.19
C LYS A 159 -6.08 4.69 16.16
N LYS A 160 -6.92 5.30 15.32
CA LYS A 160 -8.31 4.86 15.14
C LYS A 160 -8.31 3.82 14.03
N LEU A 161 -8.50 2.55 14.38
CA LEU A 161 -9.18 1.66 13.44
C LEU A 161 -10.49 2.37 13.10
N SER A 162 -10.65 2.77 11.84
CA SER A 162 -11.95 3.13 11.31
C SER A 162 -12.91 2.01 11.73
N SER A 163 -13.92 2.38 12.51
CA SER A 163 -15.05 1.53 12.79
C SER A 163 -15.52 0.88 11.48
N PRO A 164 -15.92 -0.40 11.46
CA PRO A 164 -16.51 -0.96 10.27
C PRO A 164 -17.77 -0.17 9.95
N VAL A 165 -17.81 0.41 8.75
CA VAL A 165 -19.02 0.93 8.11
C VAL A 165 -19.92 -0.24 7.74
#